data_AF-A0A965E3G0-F1
#
_entry.id   AF-A0A965E3G0-F1
#
_cell.length_a   1.000
_cell.length_b   1.000
_cell.length_c   1.000
_cell.angle_alpha   90.00
_cell.angle_beta   90.00
_cell.angle_gamma   90.00
#
_symmetry.space_group_name_H-M   'P 1'
#
loop_
_entity.id
_entity.type
_entity.pdbx_description
1 polymer ?
#
loop_
_entity_poly.entity_id
_entity_poly.type
_entity_poly.pdbx_seq_one_letter_code
_entity_poly.pdbx_strand_id
1 'polypeptide(L)'
;AGLIGDGQPSTARVCDAHHPTHVAFRTAGGAGEVWSNGGIPMGRGLGFSGAARVAGALLAIAQRDGVVAANSHDARMSAFRTAAELEGHPDNVAASALGGFTVAAAGRAIRVPVAVHGEVVVWVPENTTSTKESRTKLLPTVSLTDAVWNISRSSLLVAALATGDVAALHDATQDRLHQDVRLAMVPETKRAMRAALDAGAWAAWLSGSGPTMACLCDSSQVDNVAKALPRSGQVHRLRIDANGPVVS
;
A
#
# COMPACT_ATOMS: atom_id res chain seq x y z
N ALA A 1 14.82 5.44 -0.13
CA ALA A 1 16.09 5.20 0.59
C ALA A 1 17.21 5.29 -0.42
N GLY A 2 18.39 5.78 -0.04
CA GLY A 2 19.53 5.93 -0.95
C GLY A 2 20.81 5.36 -0.34
N LEU A 3 21.72 4.88 -1.21
CA LEU A 3 23.11 4.63 -0.87
C LEU A 3 23.92 5.81 -1.41
N ILE A 4 24.69 6.47 -0.56
CA ILE A 4 25.66 7.47 -0.99
C ILE A 4 27.00 7.13 -0.35
N GLY A 5 28.04 7.07 -1.17
CA GLY A 5 29.42 7.03 -0.68
C GLY A 5 29.78 8.36 -0.02
N ASP A 6 30.36 8.26 1.18
CA ASP A 6 30.96 9.31 2.01
C ASP A 6 30.06 10.49 2.41
N GLY A 7 29.21 10.26 3.43
CA GLY A 7 28.58 11.29 4.26
C GLY A 7 27.05 11.27 4.27
N GLN A 8 26.45 11.70 5.40
CA GLN A 8 24.99 11.79 5.53
C GLN A 8 24.43 12.93 4.64
N PRO A 9 23.44 12.66 3.76
CA PRO A 9 22.77 13.70 3.01
C PRO A 9 22.01 14.66 3.94
N SER A 10 22.05 15.97 3.66
CA SER A 10 21.50 17.03 4.54
C SER A 10 20.02 16.90 4.87
N THR A 11 19.24 16.19 4.04
CA THR A 11 17.80 15.96 4.22
C THR A 11 17.45 14.53 4.62
N ALA A 12 18.44 13.65 4.76
CA ALA A 12 18.23 12.24 5.05
C ALA A 12 18.48 11.94 6.54
N ARG A 13 17.83 10.89 7.03
CA ARG A 13 17.98 10.35 8.39
C ARG A 13 18.67 9.00 8.32
N VAL A 14 19.59 8.75 9.24
CA VAL A 14 20.22 7.43 9.41
C VAL A 14 19.12 6.40 9.72
N CYS A 15 19.15 5.28 9.01
CA CYS A 15 18.30 4.12 9.30
C CYS A 15 19.01 3.29 10.37
N ASP A 16 18.53 3.34 11.62
CA ASP A 16 19.06 2.52 12.70
C ASP A 16 18.85 1.00 12.46
N ALA A 17 19.38 0.18 13.37
CA ALA A 17 19.33 -1.28 13.27
C ALA A 17 17.91 -1.86 13.17
N HIS A 18 16.89 -1.16 13.65
CA HIS A 18 15.49 -1.60 13.67
C HIS A 18 14.68 -1.01 12.50
N HIS A 19 15.23 -0.03 11.78
CA HIS A 19 14.54 0.59 10.66
C HIS A 19 14.32 -0.44 9.52
N PRO A 20 13.11 -0.57 8.94
CA PRO A 20 12.81 -1.62 7.96
C PRO A 20 13.76 -1.64 6.74
N THR A 21 14.17 -0.46 6.27
CA THR A 21 15.19 -0.34 5.21
C THR A 21 16.52 -0.99 5.61
N HIS A 22 17.03 -0.69 6.81
CA HIS A 22 18.32 -1.23 7.27
C HIS A 22 18.24 -2.75 7.43
N VAL A 23 17.17 -3.25 8.05
CA VAL A 23 16.95 -4.70 8.22
C VAL A 23 16.95 -5.41 6.87
N ALA A 24 16.20 -4.92 5.88
CA ALA A 24 16.15 -5.54 4.56
C ALA A 24 17.49 -5.43 3.80
N PHE A 25 18.17 -4.27 3.90
CA PHE A 25 19.49 -4.06 3.30
C PHE A 25 20.51 -5.07 3.83
N ARG A 26 20.59 -5.25 5.16
CA ARG A 26 21.49 -6.23 5.78
C ARG A 26 21.11 -7.67 5.44
N THR A 27 19.81 -7.98 5.46
CA THR A 27 19.31 -9.33 5.10
C THR A 27 19.67 -9.70 3.66
N ALA A 28 19.65 -8.72 2.74
CA ALA A 28 20.05 -8.92 1.34
C ALA A 28 21.57 -8.89 1.09
N GLY A 29 22.38 -8.82 2.15
CA GLY A 29 23.85 -8.86 2.09
C GLY A 29 24.53 -7.49 1.99
N GLY A 30 23.80 -6.39 2.18
CA GLY A 30 24.33 -5.04 2.15
C GLY A 30 25.24 -4.71 3.34
N ALA A 31 26.23 -3.84 3.11
CA ALA A 31 27.17 -3.35 4.10
C ALA A 31 27.23 -1.82 4.18
N GLY A 32 27.54 -1.28 5.36
CA GLY A 32 27.64 0.17 5.59
C GLY A 32 26.38 0.82 6.15
N GLU A 33 26.41 2.15 6.25
CA GLU A 33 25.27 2.94 6.70
C GLU A 33 24.24 3.10 5.59
N VAL A 34 22.96 3.20 6.00
CA VAL A 34 21.85 3.43 5.08
C VAL A 34 21.07 4.63 5.57
N TRP A 35 20.68 5.51 4.65
CA TRP A 35 19.89 6.68 4.97
C TRP A 35 18.54 6.64 4.26
N SER A 36 17.54 7.22 4.92
CA SER A 36 16.21 7.40 4.36
C SER A 36 15.87 8.89 4.29
N ASN A 37 15.32 9.27 3.16
CA ASN A 37 14.55 10.49 2.99
C ASN A 37 13.23 10.05 2.35
N GLY A 38 12.10 10.32 2.99
CA GLY A 38 10.81 9.78 2.56
C GLY A 38 9.64 10.54 3.16
N GLY A 39 8.60 10.73 2.35
CA GLY A 39 7.37 11.43 2.73
C GLY A 39 6.21 10.51 3.10
N ILE A 40 6.37 9.19 3.09
CA ILE A 40 5.28 8.24 3.41
C ILE A 40 5.11 8.17 4.94
N PRO A 41 3.95 8.57 5.50
CA PRO A 41 3.73 8.52 6.94
C PRO A 41 3.75 7.09 7.50
N MET A 42 4.51 6.88 8.56
CA MET A 42 4.55 5.60 9.29
C MET A 42 3.22 5.32 10.01
N GLY A 43 2.76 4.07 9.96
CA GLY A 43 1.61 3.61 10.74
C GLY A 43 0.24 4.15 10.28
N ARG A 44 0.15 4.76 9.09
CA ARG A 44 -1.09 5.34 8.54
C ARG A 44 -1.77 4.48 7.47
N GLY A 45 -1.41 3.20 7.35
CA GLY A 45 -1.99 2.29 6.34
C GLY A 45 -1.46 2.48 4.91
N LEU A 46 -0.44 3.33 4.71
CA LEU A 46 0.10 3.71 3.40
C LEU A 46 1.30 2.88 2.94
N GLY A 47 1.53 1.69 3.52
CA GLY A 47 2.54 0.75 3.03
C GLY A 47 4.02 1.15 3.26
N PHE A 48 4.31 2.11 4.16
CA PHE A 48 5.69 2.54 4.47
C PHE A 48 6.66 1.37 4.68
N SER A 49 6.26 0.39 5.49
CA SER A 49 7.13 -0.71 5.90
C SER A 49 7.56 -1.58 4.72
N GLY A 50 6.61 -1.94 3.85
CA GLY A 50 6.88 -2.70 2.64
C GLY A 50 7.78 -1.93 1.67
N ALA A 51 7.47 -0.64 1.43
CA ALA A 51 8.28 0.22 0.57
C ALA A 51 9.73 0.38 1.08
N ALA A 52 9.89 0.58 2.38
CA ALA A 52 11.20 0.70 3.02
C ALA A 52 12.02 -0.60 2.89
N ARG A 53 11.40 -1.77 3.10
CA ARG A 53 12.07 -3.07 2.95
C ARG A 53 12.48 -3.34 1.50
N VAL A 54 11.59 -3.10 0.53
CA VAL A 54 11.92 -3.23 -0.91
C VAL A 54 13.10 -2.33 -1.27
N ALA A 55 13.07 -1.07 -0.82
CA ALA A 55 14.18 -0.15 -1.08
C ALA A 55 15.50 -0.66 -0.47
N GLY A 56 15.49 -1.13 0.79
CA GLY A 56 16.67 -1.71 1.42
C GLY A 56 17.25 -2.90 0.65
N ALA A 57 16.40 -3.84 0.24
CA ALA A 57 16.86 -5.01 -0.52
C ALA A 57 17.42 -4.63 -1.91
N LEU A 58 16.79 -3.68 -2.61
CA LEU A 58 17.30 -3.18 -3.89
C LEU A 58 18.62 -2.41 -3.75
N LEU A 59 18.81 -1.66 -2.67
CA LEU A 59 20.07 -1.00 -2.38
C LEU A 59 21.20 -2.03 -2.19
N ALA A 60 20.96 -3.15 -1.51
CA ALA A 60 21.97 -4.19 -1.36
C ALA A 60 22.36 -4.80 -2.71
N ILE A 61 21.38 -5.01 -3.60
CA ILE A 61 21.63 -5.46 -4.98
C ILE A 61 22.44 -4.40 -5.74
N ALA A 62 22.09 -3.13 -5.60
CA ALA A 62 22.81 -2.03 -6.26
C ALA A 62 24.27 -1.93 -5.78
N GLN A 63 24.51 -2.14 -4.49
CA GLN A 63 25.86 -2.15 -3.91
C GLN A 63 26.71 -3.31 -4.46
N ARG A 64 26.12 -4.50 -4.58
CA ARG A 64 26.84 -5.72 -4.99
C ARG A 64 27.03 -5.81 -6.50
N ASP A 65 25.97 -5.53 -7.25
CA ASP A 65 25.84 -5.85 -8.67
C ASP A 65 25.72 -4.59 -9.56
N GLY A 66 25.66 -3.40 -8.95
CA GLY A 66 25.52 -2.12 -9.64
C GLY A 66 24.07 -1.70 -9.88
N VAL A 67 23.88 -0.39 -10.12
CA VAL A 67 22.56 0.26 -10.30
C VAL A 67 21.77 -0.32 -11.47
N VAL A 68 22.43 -0.66 -12.59
CA VAL A 68 21.76 -1.25 -13.76
C VAL A 68 21.13 -2.59 -13.41
N ALA A 69 21.86 -3.46 -12.72
CA ALA A 69 21.35 -4.76 -12.28
C ALA A 69 20.19 -4.61 -11.30
N ALA A 70 20.27 -3.63 -10.39
CA ALA A 70 19.23 -3.36 -9.40
C ALA A 70 17.90 -2.86 -10.00
N ASN A 71 17.91 -2.33 -11.22
CA ASN A 71 16.68 -1.95 -11.93
C ASN A 71 16.02 -3.09 -12.72
N SER A 72 16.65 -4.27 -12.79
CA SER A 72 16.10 -5.42 -13.50
C SER A 72 14.82 -5.98 -12.85
N HIS A 73 14.00 -6.67 -13.64
CA HIS A 73 12.83 -7.38 -13.11
C HIS A 73 13.22 -8.44 -12.07
N ASP A 74 14.32 -9.16 -12.30
CA ASP A 74 14.81 -10.19 -11.39
C ASP A 74 15.25 -9.60 -10.05
N ALA A 75 15.92 -8.44 -10.05
CA ALA A 75 16.25 -7.72 -8.83
C ALA A 75 15.00 -7.31 -8.05
N ARG A 76 13.97 -6.80 -8.72
CA ARG A 76 12.69 -6.45 -8.10
C ARG A 76 11.99 -7.68 -7.49
N MET A 77 11.99 -8.81 -8.18
CA MET A 77 11.42 -10.05 -7.67
C MET A 77 12.23 -10.63 -6.51
N SER A 78 13.56 -10.47 -6.52
CA SER A 78 14.43 -10.84 -5.39
C SER A 78 14.13 -9.97 -4.17
N ALA A 79 14.07 -8.65 -4.35
CA ALA A 79 13.71 -7.71 -3.30
C ALA A 79 12.31 -7.97 -2.74
N PHE A 80 11.34 -8.30 -3.59
CA PHE A 80 10.00 -8.72 -3.18
C PHE A 80 10.04 -9.92 -2.24
N ARG A 81 10.77 -10.99 -2.59
CA ARG A 81 10.84 -12.20 -1.74
C ARG A 81 11.42 -11.89 -0.36
N THR A 82 12.58 -11.22 -0.32
CA THR A 82 13.21 -10.82 0.94
C THR A 82 12.29 -9.93 1.78
N ALA A 83 11.66 -8.93 1.16
CA ALA A 83 10.80 -8.01 1.88
C ALA A 83 9.49 -8.67 2.35
N ALA A 84 8.90 -9.60 1.58
CA ALA A 84 7.69 -10.32 1.95
C ALA A 84 7.94 -11.27 3.13
N GLU A 85 9.10 -11.94 3.16
CA GLU A 85 9.53 -12.75 4.30
C GLU A 85 9.68 -11.91 5.58
N LEU A 86 10.30 -10.72 5.47
CA LEU A 86 10.52 -9.81 6.61
C LEU A 86 9.25 -9.08 7.07
N GLU A 87 8.27 -8.89 6.19
CA GLU A 87 6.97 -8.27 6.51
C GLU A 87 5.98 -9.30 7.10
N GLY A 88 6.08 -10.56 6.66
CA GLY A 88 5.14 -11.62 6.99
C GLY A 88 3.87 -11.62 6.11
N HIS A 89 3.72 -10.63 5.22
CA HIS A 89 2.63 -10.57 4.24
C HIS A 89 3.10 -9.91 2.92
N PRO A 90 2.58 -10.33 1.76
CA PRO A 90 3.16 -9.95 0.47
C PRO A 90 2.48 -8.76 -0.23
N ASP A 91 1.31 -8.33 0.21
CA ASP A 91 0.44 -7.35 -0.49
C ASP A 91 1.10 -5.98 -0.72
N ASN A 92 1.48 -5.26 0.35
CA ASN A 92 2.14 -3.95 0.22
C ASN A 92 3.52 -4.07 -0.42
N VAL A 93 4.21 -5.19 -0.17
CA VAL A 93 5.55 -5.46 -0.71
C VAL A 93 5.48 -5.65 -2.21
N ALA A 94 4.51 -6.42 -2.71
CA ALA A 94 4.31 -6.65 -4.14
C ALA A 94 4.07 -5.33 -4.89
N ALA A 95 3.16 -4.49 -4.39
CA ALA A 95 2.90 -3.18 -4.97
C ALA A 95 4.15 -2.29 -4.95
N SER A 96 4.90 -2.31 -3.85
CA SER A 96 6.14 -1.52 -3.70
C SER A 96 7.28 -1.99 -4.60
N ALA A 97 7.31 -3.28 -4.97
CA ALA A 97 8.37 -3.87 -5.80
C ALA A 97 8.06 -3.81 -7.30
N LEU A 98 6.79 -3.93 -7.69
CA LEU A 98 6.38 -4.06 -9.09
C LEU A 98 5.70 -2.80 -9.65
N GLY A 99 5.17 -1.93 -8.79
CA GLY A 99 4.29 -0.85 -9.19
C GLY A 99 2.93 -1.34 -9.67
N GLY A 100 2.02 -0.40 -9.88
CA GLY A 100 0.67 -0.63 -10.37
C GLY A 100 -0.21 -1.37 -9.37
N PHE A 101 -1.24 -2.05 -9.89
CA PHE A 101 -2.05 -2.97 -9.13
C PHE A 101 -1.42 -4.36 -9.15
N THR A 102 -1.31 -5.01 -7.99
CA THR A 102 -0.66 -6.32 -7.88
C THR A 102 -1.54 -7.33 -7.16
N VAL A 103 -1.40 -8.59 -7.55
CA VAL A 103 -1.96 -9.74 -6.85
C VAL A 103 -0.80 -10.60 -6.38
N ALA A 104 -0.78 -10.93 -5.09
CA ALA A 104 0.27 -11.75 -4.51
C ALA A 104 -0.30 -12.90 -3.68
N ALA A 105 0.26 -14.09 -3.88
CA ALA A 105 -0.11 -15.31 -3.19
C ALA A 105 1.06 -16.29 -3.19
N ALA A 106 1.27 -17.00 -2.08
CA ALA A 106 2.25 -18.09 -1.95
C ALA A 106 3.65 -17.74 -2.50
N GLY A 107 4.19 -16.56 -2.14
CA GLY A 107 5.53 -16.14 -2.58
C GLY A 107 5.61 -15.71 -4.06
N ARG A 108 4.49 -15.62 -4.76
CA ARG A 108 4.39 -15.06 -6.11
C ARG A 108 3.69 -13.70 -6.04
N ALA A 109 4.13 -12.77 -6.88
CA ALA A 109 3.45 -11.52 -7.15
C ALA A 109 3.37 -11.29 -8.65
N ILE A 110 2.24 -10.80 -9.12
CA ILE A 110 2.04 -10.38 -10.51
C ILE A 110 1.44 -8.99 -10.53
N ARG A 111 1.84 -8.19 -11.51
CA ARG A 111 1.19 -6.91 -11.82
C ARG A 111 0.02 -7.17 -12.77
N VAL A 112 -1.15 -6.68 -12.41
CA VAL A 112 -2.37 -6.82 -13.20
C VAL A 112 -2.44 -5.63 -14.17
N PRO A 113 -2.72 -5.84 -15.46
CA PRO A 113 -3.10 -4.76 -16.36
C PRO A 113 -4.35 -4.05 -15.83
N VAL A 114 -4.35 -2.72 -15.80
CA VAL A 114 -5.49 -1.95 -15.31
C VAL A 114 -6.04 -1.11 -16.47
N ALA A 115 -7.27 -1.41 -16.88
CA ALA A 115 -8.03 -0.67 -17.89
C ALA A 115 -8.93 0.42 -17.27
N VAL A 116 -9.04 0.46 -15.94
CA VAL A 116 -9.69 1.56 -15.22
C VAL A 116 -8.74 2.75 -15.12
N HIS A 117 -9.18 3.92 -15.59
CA HIS A 117 -8.43 5.18 -15.48
C HIS A 117 -9.18 6.12 -14.55
N GLY A 118 -8.60 6.38 -13.37
CA GLY A 118 -9.18 7.28 -12.38
C GLY A 118 -8.12 7.81 -11.42
N GLU A 119 -8.57 8.63 -10.48
CA GLU A 119 -7.72 9.26 -9.48
C GLU A 119 -8.02 8.67 -8.10
N VAL A 120 -6.96 8.46 -7.31
CA VAL A 120 -7.07 7.94 -5.95
C VAL A 120 -7.15 9.13 -4.99
N VAL A 121 -8.24 9.23 -4.24
CA VAL A 121 -8.36 10.21 -3.15
C VAL A 121 -8.20 9.48 -1.83
N VAL A 122 -7.32 10.00 -0.98
CA VAL A 122 -7.03 9.45 0.34
C VAL A 122 -7.43 10.45 1.40
N TRP A 123 -8.10 9.96 2.43
CA TRP A 123 -8.45 10.74 3.62
C TRP A 123 -7.78 10.14 4.85
N VAL A 124 -6.93 10.93 5.50
CA VAL A 124 -6.18 10.54 6.69
C VAL A 124 -6.76 11.27 7.91
N PRO A 125 -7.37 10.58 8.88
CA PRO A 125 -7.91 11.24 10.07
C PRO A 125 -6.82 11.91 10.90
N GLU A 126 -7.12 13.06 11.51
CA GLU A 126 -6.20 13.78 12.40
C GLU A 126 -5.93 12.96 13.67
N ASN A 127 -6.99 12.45 14.29
CA ASN A 127 -6.93 11.64 15.50
C ASN A 127 -6.80 10.16 15.15
N THR A 128 -5.65 9.57 15.43
CA THR A 128 -5.45 8.12 15.34
C THR A 128 -5.48 7.51 16.72
N THR A 129 -6.49 6.71 17.02
CA THR A 129 -6.45 5.78 18.17
C THR A 129 -5.21 4.90 18.02
N SER A 130 -4.41 4.82 19.09
CA SER A 130 -3.06 4.27 19.06
C SER A 130 -3.02 2.83 18.51
N THR A 131 -1.97 2.58 17.73
CA THR A 131 -1.79 1.55 16.69
C THR A 131 -1.57 0.11 17.20
N LYS A 132 -2.19 -0.31 18.30
CA LYS A 132 -2.14 -1.71 18.77
C LYS A 132 -3.49 -2.41 18.84
N GLU A 133 -4.58 -1.71 19.13
CA GLU A 133 -5.89 -2.36 19.34
C GLU A 133 -6.64 -2.76 18.06
N SER A 134 -6.43 -2.06 16.93
CA SER A 134 -7.17 -2.35 15.69
C SER A 134 -6.72 -3.66 15.00
N ARG A 135 -5.53 -4.18 15.33
CA ARG A 135 -4.99 -5.42 14.78
C ARG A 135 -5.51 -6.68 15.49
N THR A 136 -6.08 -6.56 16.68
CA THR A 136 -6.31 -7.68 17.60
C THR A 136 -7.76 -8.19 17.68
N LYS A 137 -8.69 -7.67 16.86
CA LYS A 137 -10.11 -8.03 16.92
C LYS A 137 -10.64 -8.83 15.71
N LEU A 138 -9.78 -9.36 14.85
CA LEU A 138 -10.26 -10.27 13.81
C LEU A 138 -10.46 -11.67 14.40
N LEU A 139 -11.58 -12.29 14.05
CA LEU A 139 -11.86 -13.66 14.46
C LEU A 139 -10.86 -14.61 13.78
N PRO A 140 -10.39 -15.65 14.48
CA PRO A 140 -9.49 -16.64 13.89
C PRO A 140 -10.20 -17.53 12.86
N THR A 141 -11.53 -17.52 12.84
CA THR A 141 -12.37 -18.33 11.96
C THR A 141 -13.50 -17.48 11.39
N VAL A 142 -13.89 -17.77 10.15
CA VAL A 142 -15.01 -17.13 9.45
C VAL A 142 -15.98 -18.17 8.93
N SER A 143 -17.23 -17.77 8.69
CA SER A 143 -18.21 -18.66 8.08
C SER A 143 -17.82 -19.01 6.64
N LEU A 144 -18.24 -20.19 6.16
CA LEU A 144 -18.05 -20.54 4.75
C LEU A 144 -18.74 -19.52 3.83
N THR A 145 -19.90 -18.99 4.24
CA THR A 145 -20.63 -17.97 3.49
C THR A 145 -19.82 -16.69 3.32
N ASP A 146 -19.18 -16.19 4.38
CA ASP A 146 -18.35 -14.98 4.28
C ASP A 146 -17.06 -15.24 3.50
N ALA A 147 -16.47 -16.43 3.64
CA ALA A 147 -15.32 -16.83 2.82
C ALA A 147 -15.66 -16.83 1.32
N VAL A 148 -16.75 -17.48 0.92
CA VAL A 148 -17.22 -17.51 -0.48
C VAL A 148 -17.55 -16.10 -0.97
N TRP A 149 -18.23 -15.29 -0.15
CA TRP A 149 -18.53 -13.90 -0.47
C TRP A 149 -17.25 -13.13 -0.80
N ASN A 150 -16.25 -13.17 0.07
CA ASN A 150 -15.02 -12.42 -0.10
C ASN A 150 -14.14 -12.91 -1.26
N ILE A 151 -14.10 -14.22 -1.53
CA ILE A 151 -13.42 -14.77 -2.72
C ILE A 151 -14.06 -14.21 -3.99
N SER A 152 -15.40 -14.15 -4.03
CA SER A 152 -16.12 -13.58 -5.17
C SER A 152 -15.84 -12.08 -5.36
N ARG A 153 -15.81 -11.28 -4.28
CA ARG A 153 -15.49 -9.84 -4.33
C ARG A 153 -14.06 -9.59 -4.78
N SER A 154 -13.09 -10.33 -4.24
CA SER A 154 -11.68 -10.23 -4.65
C SER A 154 -11.49 -10.59 -6.13
N SER A 155 -12.15 -11.64 -6.61
CA SER A 155 -12.10 -12.06 -8.01
C SER A 155 -12.75 -11.02 -8.94
N LEU A 156 -13.90 -10.47 -8.52
CA LEU A 156 -14.59 -9.41 -9.25
C LEU A 156 -13.76 -8.13 -9.31
N LEU A 157 -13.02 -7.78 -8.26
CA LEU A 157 -12.15 -6.60 -8.23
C LEU A 157 -11.04 -6.70 -9.28
N VAL A 158 -10.36 -7.86 -9.33
CA VAL A 158 -9.31 -8.11 -10.33
C VAL A 158 -9.89 -8.03 -11.74
N ALA A 159 -11.04 -8.65 -11.97
CA ALA A 159 -11.72 -8.61 -13.27
C ALA A 159 -12.12 -7.18 -13.67
N ALA A 160 -12.80 -6.45 -12.77
CA ALA A 160 -13.26 -5.08 -13.01
C ALA A 160 -12.12 -4.13 -13.34
N LEU A 161 -11.01 -4.20 -12.60
CA LEU A 161 -9.81 -3.40 -12.88
C LEU A 161 -9.18 -3.75 -14.23
N ALA A 162 -9.13 -5.04 -14.56
CA ALA A 162 -8.53 -5.52 -15.81
C ALA A 162 -9.37 -5.21 -17.05
N THR A 163 -10.70 -5.21 -16.93
CA THR A 163 -11.64 -4.97 -18.05
C THR A 163 -12.12 -3.53 -18.15
N GLY A 164 -11.90 -2.70 -17.12
CA GLY A 164 -12.39 -1.32 -17.11
C GLY A 164 -13.82 -1.17 -16.62
N ASP A 165 -14.40 -2.21 -16.00
CA ASP A 165 -15.78 -2.18 -15.49
C ASP A 165 -15.86 -1.40 -14.16
N VAL A 166 -15.99 -0.08 -14.28
CA VAL A 166 -16.10 0.82 -13.12
C VAL A 166 -17.39 0.61 -12.31
N ALA A 167 -18.45 0.10 -12.94
CA ALA A 167 -19.72 -0.15 -12.27
C ALA A 167 -19.62 -1.30 -11.28
N ALA A 168 -18.78 -2.30 -11.56
CA ALA A 168 -18.52 -3.42 -10.66
C ALA A 168 -17.69 -3.06 -9.43
N LEU A 169 -16.95 -1.92 -9.42
CA LEU A 169 -15.98 -1.60 -8.38
C LEU A 169 -16.60 -1.38 -6.99
N HIS A 170 -17.77 -0.76 -6.91
CA HIS A 170 -18.49 -0.57 -5.64
C HIS A 170 -18.72 -1.91 -4.94
N ASP A 171 -19.23 -2.87 -5.70
CA ASP A 171 -19.56 -4.20 -5.24
C ASP A 171 -18.29 -5.03 -4.97
N ALA A 172 -17.28 -4.89 -5.82
CA ALA A 172 -16.01 -5.60 -5.71
C ALA A 172 -15.16 -5.20 -4.50
N THR A 173 -15.38 -4.01 -3.94
CA THR A 173 -14.63 -3.49 -2.77
C THR A 173 -15.35 -3.70 -1.45
N GLN A 174 -16.52 -4.36 -1.45
CA GLN A 174 -17.18 -4.81 -0.22
C GLN A 174 -16.41 -5.97 0.43
N ASP A 175 -16.28 -5.93 1.75
CA ASP A 175 -15.52 -6.91 2.53
C ASP A 175 -16.24 -7.22 3.85
N ARG A 176 -16.39 -8.52 4.15
CA ARG A 176 -17.00 -9.00 5.39
C ARG A 176 -15.97 -9.61 6.36
N LEU A 177 -14.71 -9.73 5.96
CA LEU A 177 -13.68 -10.39 6.78
C LEU A 177 -13.03 -9.42 7.77
N HIS A 178 -12.78 -8.18 7.37
CA HIS A 178 -12.00 -7.24 8.20
C HIS A 178 -12.55 -5.81 8.25
N GLN A 179 -13.14 -5.31 7.18
CA GLN A 179 -13.49 -3.91 6.98
C GLN A 179 -14.62 -3.52 7.92
N ASP A 180 -15.73 -4.26 7.93
CA ASP A 180 -16.86 -3.97 8.83
C ASP A 180 -16.44 -3.98 10.32
N VAL A 181 -15.63 -4.97 10.71
CA VAL A 181 -15.09 -5.11 12.08
C VAL A 181 -14.18 -3.93 12.44
N ARG A 182 -13.27 -3.54 11.53
CA ARG A 182 -12.35 -2.43 11.77
C ARG A 182 -13.04 -1.08 11.76
N LEU A 183 -13.99 -0.87 10.84
CA LEU A 183 -14.73 0.39 10.72
C LEU A 183 -15.61 0.69 11.93
N ALA A 184 -16.06 -0.34 12.66
CA ALA A 184 -16.74 -0.16 13.94
C ALA A 184 -15.87 0.58 14.98
N MET A 185 -14.53 0.46 14.88
CA MET A 185 -13.58 1.14 15.76
C MET A 185 -13.14 2.52 15.25
N VAL A 186 -13.47 2.86 14.00
CA VAL A 186 -13.10 4.14 13.35
C VAL A 186 -14.31 4.78 12.65
N PRO A 187 -15.33 5.25 13.40
CA PRO A 187 -16.57 5.76 12.84
C PRO A 187 -16.40 6.99 11.94
N GLU A 188 -15.38 7.83 12.16
CA GLU A 188 -15.02 8.93 11.25
C GLU A 188 -14.60 8.42 9.87
N THR A 189 -13.77 7.37 9.83
CA THR A 189 -13.38 6.72 8.56
C THR A 189 -14.59 6.13 7.85
N LYS A 190 -15.53 5.51 8.59
CA LYS A 190 -16.79 5.01 8.02
C LYS A 190 -17.63 6.13 7.41
N ARG A 191 -17.73 7.29 8.10
CA ARG A 191 -18.39 8.49 7.56
C ARG A 191 -17.69 9.01 6.29
N ALA A 192 -16.36 9.06 6.29
CA ALA A 192 -15.58 9.50 5.13
C ALA A 192 -15.80 8.58 3.92
N MET A 193 -15.81 7.26 4.12
CA MET A 193 -16.14 6.29 3.06
C MET A 193 -17.53 6.55 2.47
N ARG A 194 -18.54 6.74 3.33
CA ARG A 194 -19.90 7.01 2.87
C ARG A 194 -19.99 8.32 2.08
N ALA A 195 -19.38 9.38 2.60
CA ALA A 195 -19.35 10.68 1.94
C ALA A 195 -18.68 10.63 0.56
N ALA A 196 -17.59 9.87 0.42
CA ALA A 196 -16.92 9.68 -0.87
C ALA A 196 -17.84 8.99 -1.89
N LEU A 197 -18.52 7.91 -1.49
CA LEU A 197 -19.46 7.18 -2.34
C LEU A 197 -20.66 8.05 -2.73
N ASP A 198 -21.26 8.76 -1.78
CA ASP A 198 -22.38 9.68 -2.04
C ASP A 198 -21.97 10.85 -2.96
N ALA A 199 -20.69 11.22 -2.98
CA ALA A 199 -20.12 12.22 -3.89
C ALA A 199 -19.72 11.68 -5.27
N GLY A 200 -19.95 10.39 -5.54
CA GLY A 200 -19.71 9.77 -6.85
C GLY A 200 -18.36 9.07 -7.00
N ALA A 201 -17.70 8.69 -5.91
CA ALA A 201 -16.61 7.72 -6.00
C ALA A 201 -17.14 6.36 -6.46
N TRP A 202 -16.42 5.68 -7.35
CA TRP A 202 -16.77 4.34 -7.83
C TRP A 202 -16.62 3.28 -6.73
N ALA A 203 -15.63 3.48 -5.85
CA ALA A 203 -15.36 2.60 -4.73
C ALA A 203 -14.65 3.36 -3.60
N ALA A 204 -14.88 2.95 -2.36
CA ALA A 204 -14.19 3.45 -1.18
C ALA A 204 -13.89 2.29 -0.23
N TRP A 205 -12.70 2.25 0.35
CA TRP A 205 -12.23 1.18 1.22
C TRP A 205 -11.28 1.68 2.31
N LEU A 206 -11.06 0.84 3.31
CA LEU A 206 -10.04 1.06 4.33
C LEU A 206 -8.65 0.81 3.76
N SER A 207 -7.75 1.79 3.82
CA SER A 207 -6.37 1.63 3.36
C SER A 207 -5.58 0.74 4.33
N GLY A 208 -5.35 -0.52 3.92
CA GLY A 208 -4.70 -1.54 4.74
C GLY A 208 -5.46 -1.80 6.05
N SER A 209 -4.79 -1.62 7.18
CA SER A 209 -5.43 -1.72 8.51
C SER A 209 -6.17 -0.46 8.96
N GLY A 210 -6.19 0.60 8.15
CA GLY A 210 -6.69 1.90 8.55
C GLY A 210 -5.72 2.66 9.48
N PRO A 211 -6.15 3.82 10.02
CA PRO A 211 -7.51 4.38 9.93
C PRO A 211 -7.77 5.21 8.66
N THR A 212 -6.80 5.28 7.75
CA THR A 212 -6.91 5.97 6.47
C THR A 212 -7.97 5.33 5.57
N MET A 213 -8.77 6.16 4.92
CA MET A 213 -9.69 5.76 3.84
C MET A 213 -9.03 6.07 2.49
N ALA A 214 -9.23 5.19 1.51
CA ALA A 214 -8.93 5.46 0.11
C ALA A 214 -10.17 5.23 -0.74
N CYS A 215 -10.33 6.02 -1.80
CA CYS A 215 -11.38 5.82 -2.80
C CYS A 215 -10.84 6.04 -4.21
N LEU A 216 -11.48 5.38 -5.16
CA LEU A 216 -11.22 5.55 -6.59
C LEU A 216 -12.42 6.25 -7.22
N CYS A 217 -12.15 7.28 -8.01
CA CYS A 217 -13.18 8.06 -8.69
C CYS A 217 -12.71 8.51 -10.06
N ASP A 218 -13.67 8.88 -10.90
CA ASP A 218 -13.37 9.57 -12.15
C ASP A 218 -12.61 10.87 -11.88
N SER A 219 -11.66 11.21 -12.76
CA SER A 219 -10.88 12.45 -12.64
C SER A 219 -11.75 13.70 -12.54
N SER A 220 -12.92 13.72 -13.19
CA SER A 220 -13.89 14.82 -13.11
C SER A 220 -14.57 14.95 -11.74
N GLN A 221 -14.62 13.88 -10.95
CA GLN A 221 -15.28 13.84 -9.65
C GLN A 221 -14.34 14.14 -8.47
N VAL A 222 -13.02 14.20 -8.69
CA VAL A 222 -12.00 14.37 -7.63
C VAL A 222 -12.28 15.58 -6.73
N ASP A 223 -12.62 16.72 -7.32
CA ASP A 223 -12.92 17.93 -6.55
C ASP A 223 -14.19 17.79 -5.72
N ASN A 224 -15.21 17.12 -6.26
CA ASN A 224 -16.47 16.88 -5.57
C ASN A 224 -16.26 15.93 -4.38
N VAL A 225 -15.58 14.81 -4.62
CA VAL A 225 -15.23 13.83 -3.59
C VAL A 225 -14.37 14.48 -2.50
N ALA A 226 -13.31 15.20 -2.87
CA ALA A 226 -12.43 15.86 -1.90
C ALA A 226 -13.17 16.86 -1.00
N LYS A 227 -14.13 17.63 -1.55
CA LYS A 227 -14.94 18.59 -0.79
C LYS A 227 -15.96 17.93 0.13
N ALA A 228 -16.45 16.75 -0.22
CA ALA A 228 -17.42 16.01 0.59
C ALA A 228 -16.81 15.33 1.82
N LEU A 229 -15.48 15.14 1.83
CA LEU A 229 -14.79 14.46 2.92
C LEU A 229 -14.81 15.27 4.23
N PRO A 230 -14.82 14.59 5.40
CA PRO A 230 -14.83 15.27 6.69
C PRO A 230 -13.61 16.17 6.88
N ARG A 231 -13.81 17.34 7.51
CA ARG A 231 -12.74 18.29 7.83
C ARG A 231 -11.82 17.83 8.96
N SER A 232 -12.18 16.78 9.69
CA SER A 232 -11.41 16.14 10.78
C SER A 232 -10.27 15.24 10.26
N GLY A 233 -9.75 15.53 9.07
CA GLY A 233 -8.74 14.74 8.39
C GLY A 233 -8.13 15.48 7.21
N GLN A 234 -6.97 14.99 6.77
CA GLN A 234 -6.23 15.52 5.63
C GLN A 234 -6.60 14.75 4.37
N VAL A 235 -6.85 15.49 3.28
CA VAL A 235 -7.17 14.93 1.97
C VAL A 235 -5.93 14.99 1.09
N HIS A 236 -5.59 13.87 0.46
CA HIS A 236 -4.52 13.76 -0.51
C HIS A 236 -5.06 13.22 -1.83
N ARG A 237 -4.63 13.81 -2.93
CA ARG A 237 -4.88 13.30 -4.29
C ARG A 237 -3.63 12.57 -4.73
N LEU A 238 -3.77 11.29 -5.01
CA LEU A 238 -2.68 10.39 -5.37
C LEU A 238 -2.97 9.74 -6.71
N ARG A 239 -1.88 9.37 -7.38
CA ARG A 239 -1.93 8.55 -8.59
C ARG A 239 -1.36 7.18 -8.30
N ILE A 240 -1.83 6.20 -9.06
CA ILE A 240 -1.23 4.87 -9.06
C ILE A 240 0.15 4.98 -9.72
N ASP A 241 1.20 4.72 -8.96
CA ASP A 241 2.56 4.60 -9.51
C ASP A 241 2.69 3.27 -10.25
N ALA A 242 2.71 3.31 -11.59
CA ALA A 242 2.84 2.12 -12.44
C ALA A 242 4.27 1.59 -12.57
N ASN A 243 5.28 2.39 -12.19
CA ASN A 243 6.70 2.10 -12.45
C ASN A 243 7.33 1.29 -11.32
N GLY A 244 6.87 1.49 -10.08
CA GLY A 244 7.50 0.90 -8.91
C GLY A 244 8.87 1.53 -8.61
N PRO A 245 9.79 0.79 -7.96
CA PRO A 245 11.01 1.37 -7.44
C PRO A 245 12.00 1.67 -8.57
N VAL A 246 12.66 2.82 -8.47
CA VAL A 246 13.76 3.23 -9.34
C VAL A 246 15.02 3.29 -8.50
N VAL A 247 16.08 2.65 -8.99
CA VAL A 247 17.42 2.74 -8.39
C VAL A 247 18.27 3.65 -9.28
N SER A 248 18.94 4.62 -8.68
CA SER A 248 19.76 5.63 -9.38
C SER A 248 21.08 5.82 -8.67
#